data_AF-A0A1H8AD40-F1
#
_entry.id   AF-A0A1H8AD40-F1
#
_cell.length_a   1.000
_cell.length_b   1.000
_cell.length_c   1.000
_cell.angle_alpha   90.00
_cell.angle_beta   90.00
_cell.angle_gamma   90.00
#
_symmetry.space_group_name_H-M   'P 1'
#
loop_
_entity.id
_entity.type
_entity.pdbx_description
1 polymer ?
#
loop_
_entity_poly.entity_id
_entity_poly.type
_entity_poly.pdbx_seq_one_letter_code
_entity_poly.pdbx_strand_id
1 'polypeptide(L)'
;MHADWDHAHTDFGAAPPRRAEPAGLAATEADWRQLLEQTPNGHLLRENALLDALAAGAPVRLLHLGRSLDQVRASGQLLASTGCLVGAVYGSPLTALPGGALRPHNLGTHMLGSRDHLDSRRGSTALVVEVAPGRPGPAKGLDYLRLGAVHLRAFQAFRHTLTAEEDERVTRSVTDRVHTTAALLDRLLRTAAGQEGEDRPFVDALAQAVPVVPFLGYVYFEAVAEYLMLHSRSRPTRECAEHGELNNHLYKQLAFDAVAGMGTLFDLGRFQPGHARLLDLVGRIEPALAAGAPAYVRRRVAHQFATTGLAADQDVRDVSFQRISPEHLAAAAPHLLGQLLFREVRLLDRYPQLYHVFEQAKALEAWTYWNTQGICLPFNAACGPKGEVGVNPAAPDARFTVWTADLDERGLLHPVEQLDVVPAPRLVPWLVAPLRDRTEEERWINRAPVPA
;
A
#
# COMPACT_ATOMS: atom_id res chain seq x y z
N MET A 1 -0.39 -12.43 -17.98
CA MET A 1 -1.26 -11.98 -16.87
C MET A 1 -0.71 -12.41 -15.52
N HIS A 2 -0.41 -13.71 -15.30
CA HIS A 2 0.08 -14.19 -13.99
C HIS A 2 1.45 -13.64 -13.58
N ALA A 3 2.42 -13.52 -14.49
CA ALA A 3 3.78 -13.10 -14.14
C ALA A 3 3.87 -11.73 -13.43
N ASP A 4 3.11 -10.72 -13.86
CA ASP A 4 3.13 -9.40 -13.21
C ASP A 4 2.48 -9.43 -11.83
N TRP A 5 1.46 -10.27 -11.65
CA TRP A 5 0.83 -10.48 -10.36
C TRP A 5 1.70 -11.32 -9.42
N ASP A 6 2.44 -12.30 -9.95
CA ASP A 6 3.47 -13.03 -9.20
C ASP A 6 4.59 -12.08 -8.75
N HIS A 7 5.03 -11.17 -9.63
CA HIS A 7 6.00 -10.13 -9.27
C HIS A 7 5.48 -9.22 -8.15
N ALA A 8 4.19 -8.85 -8.21
CA ALA A 8 3.56 -8.00 -7.20
C ALA A 8 3.26 -8.70 -5.87
N HIS A 9 3.37 -10.03 -5.77
CA HIS A 9 3.11 -10.76 -4.51
C HIS A 9 4.39 -11.35 -3.91
N THR A 10 4.55 -11.22 -2.59
CA THR A 10 5.63 -11.86 -1.82
C THR A 10 5.06 -13.08 -1.13
N ASP A 11 5.64 -14.26 -1.35
CA ASP A 11 5.33 -15.46 -0.57
C ASP A 11 6.21 -15.49 0.69
N PHE A 12 5.59 -15.32 1.86
CA PHE A 12 6.28 -15.36 3.15
C PHE A 12 6.39 -16.78 3.73
N GLY A 13 5.72 -17.77 3.13
CA GLY A 13 5.78 -19.17 3.54
C GLY A 13 6.85 -19.99 2.78
N ALA A 14 7.36 -19.47 1.67
CA ALA A 14 8.39 -20.12 0.86
C ALA A 14 9.75 -19.42 1.00
N ALA A 15 10.83 -20.19 1.22
CA ALA A 15 12.18 -19.67 1.32
C ALA A 15 12.93 -19.68 -0.03
N PRO A 16 13.69 -18.62 -0.35
CA PRO A 16 13.27 -17.21 -0.37
C PRO A 16 12.48 -16.88 -1.66
N PRO A 17 11.73 -15.74 -1.69
CA PRO A 17 11.07 -15.28 -2.91
C PRO A 17 12.11 -15.06 -4.01
N ARG A 18 12.07 -15.88 -5.08
CA ARG A 18 12.93 -15.70 -6.25
C ARG A 18 12.22 -14.85 -7.28
N ARG A 19 12.24 -13.53 -7.08
CA ARG A 19 11.85 -12.60 -8.13
C ARG A 19 13.04 -12.37 -9.05
N ALA A 20 12.73 -12.16 -10.33
CA ALA A 20 13.72 -11.61 -11.23
C ALA A 20 13.99 -10.15 -10.82
N GLU A 21 15.27 -9.80 -10.66
CA GLU A 21 15.73 -8.46 -10.30
C GLU A 21 16.68 -7.95 -11.38
N PRO A 22 16.78 -6.61 -11.57
CA PRO A 22 17.80 -6.02 -12.43
C PRO A 22 19.21 -6.46 -12.02
N ALA A 23 20.07 -6.65 -13.01
CA ALA A 23 21.48 -6.92 -12.77
C ALA A 23 22.20 -5.72 -12.16
N GLY A 24 23.35 -5.98 -11.56
CA GLY A 24 24.28 -4.95 -11.08
C GLY A 24 23.93 -4.28 -9.75
N LEU A 25 22.88 -4.73 -9.07
CA LEU A 25 22.57 -4.33 -7.69
C LEU A 25 23.72 -4.72 -6.73
N ALA A 26 24.03 -3.83 -5.78
CA ALA A 26 25.01 -4.12 -4.72
C ALA A 26 24.49 -5.07 -3.64
N ALA A 27 23.17 -5.22 -3.53
CA ALA A 27 22.50 -6.15 -2.65
C ALA A 27 21.24 -6.65 -3.36
N THR A 28 21.06 -7.97 -3.37
CA THR A 28 19.86 -8.65 -3.87
C THR A 28 18.70 -8.51 -2.88
N GLU A 29 17.49 -8.88 -3.29
CA GLU A 29 16.34 -8.99 -2.39
C GLU A 29 16.63 -9.99 -1.25
N ALA A 30 17.36 -11.06 -1.54
CA ALA A 30 17.77 -12.05 -0.53
C ALA A 30 18.75 -11.46 0.50
N ASP A 31 19.72 -10.65 0.06
CA ASP A 31 20.65 -9.96 0.96
C ASP A 31 19.91 -9.00 1.88
N TRP A 32 18.99 -8.21 1.32
CA TRP A 32 18.12 -7.33 2.11
C TRP A 32 17.25 -8.12 3.08
N ARG A 33 16.65 -9.23 2.63
CA ARG A 33 15.85 -10.07 3.52
C ARG A 33 16.67 -10.56 4.71
N GLN A 34 17.89 -11.04 4.47
CA GLN A 34 18.79 -11.47 5.54
C GLN A 34 19.13 -10.32 6.50
N LEU A 35 19.42 -9.11 5.99
CA LEU A 35 19.70 -7.94 6.82
C LEU A 35 18.49 -7.53 7.67
N LEU A 36 17.29 -7.54 7.08
CA LEU A 36 16.05 -7.17 7.77
C LEU A 36 15.70 -8.19 8.86
N GLU A 37 15.92 -9.48 8.63
CA GLU A 37 15.68 -10.54 9.62
C GLU A 37 16.63 -10.48 10.83
N GLN A 38 17.79 -9.83 10.70
CA GLN A 38 18.75 -9.62 11.80
C GLN A 38 18.39 -8.42 12.70
N THR A 39 17.38 -7.64 12.34
CA THR A 39 16.90 -6.52 13.15
C THR A 39 16.14 -7.02 14.39
N PRO A 40 15.98 -6.19 15.44
CA PRO A 40 15.27 -6.58 16.67
C PRO A 40 13.90 -7.25 16.44
N ASN A 41 13.11 -6.73 15.49
CA ASN A 41 11.78 -7.26 15.17
C ASN A 41 11.75 -8.00 13.82
N GLY A 42 12.93 -8.33 13.26
CA GLY A 42 13.08 -8.98 11.96
C GLY A 42 12.45 -10.37 11.87
N HIS A 43 12.40 -11.09 12.99
CA HIS A 43 11.75 -12.40 13.09
C HIS A 43 10.25 -12.33 12.73
N LEU A 44 9.57 -11.20 13.00
CA LEU A 44 8.15 -10.98 12.66
C LEU A 44 7.90 -10.88 11.14
N LEU A 45 8.95 -10.85 10.31
CA LEU A 45 8.78 -10.98 8.86
C LEU A 45 8.48 -12.43 8.44
N ARG A 46 8.74 -13.42 9.31
CA ARG A 46 8.43 -14.85 9.08
C ARG A 46 7.45 -15.40 10.11
N GLU A 47 7.59 -15.00 11.36
CA GLU A 47 6.86 -15.53 12.51
C GLU A 47 5.94 -14.43 13.04
N ASN A 48 4.73 -14.34 12.49
CA ASN A 48 3.77 -13.28 12.79
C ASN A 48 2.36 -13.85 12.89
N ALA A 49 1.58 -13.34 13.84
CA ALA A 49 0.25 -13.85 14.15
C ALA A 49 -0.71 -13.86 12.94
N LEU A 50 -0.56 -12.90 12.00
CA LEU A 50 -1.29 -12.91 10.75
C LEU A 50 -0.91 -14.10 9.87
N LEU A 51 0.39 -14.35 9.69
CA LEU A 51 0.86 -15.45 8.84
C LEU A 51 0.42 -16.81 9.41
N ASP A 52 0.50 -16.96 10.73
CA ASP A 52 0.04 -18.16 11.43
C ASP A 52 -1.47 -18.37 11.25
N ALA A 53 -2.27 -17.30 11.37
CA ALA A 53 -3.71 -17.36 11.16
C ALA A 53 -4.09 -17.78 9.73
N LEU A 54 -3.36 -17.28 8.72
CA LEU A 54 -3.57 -17.65 7.32
C LEU A 54 -3.21 -19.12 7.05
N ALA A 55 -2.08 -19.58 7.60
CA ALA A 55 -1.58 -20.94 7.43
C ALA A 55 -2.43 -21.99 8.16
N ALA A 56 -3.10 -21.62 9.26
CA ALA A 56 -3.93 -22.54 10.05
C ALA A 56 -5.20 -23.01 9.30
N GLY A 57 -5.70 -22.24 8.32
CA GLY A 57 -6.96 -22.53 7.62
C GLY A 57 -8.22 -22.41 8.49
N ALA A 58 -8.07 -21.92 9.73
CA ALA A 58 -9.18 -21.61 10.64
C ALA A 58 -9.90 -20.31 10.21
N PRO A 59 -11.13 -20.07 10.69
CA PRO A 59 -11.80 -18.79 10.47
C PRO A 59 -10.96 -17.61 10.98
N VAL A 60 -10.77 -16.62 10.13
CA VAL A 60 -10.06 -15.37 10.48
C VAL A 60 -11.10 -14.27 10.65
N ARG A 61 -10.98 -13.51 11.74
CA ARG A 61 -11.85 -12.36 12.02
C ARG A 61 -11.11 -11.07 11.73
N LEU A 62 -11.75 -10.17 11.00
CA LEU A 62 -11.21 -8.85 10.66
C LEU A 62 -12.13 -7.75 11.19
N LEU A 63 -11.52 -6.69 11.71
CA LEU A 63 -12.17 -5.40 11.93
C LEU A 63 -12.25 -4.65 10.61
N HIS A 64 -13.46 -4.31 10.19
CA HIS A 64 -13.73 -3.36 9.11
C HIS A 64 -14.43 -2.13 9.68
N LEU A 65 -14.10 -0.94 9.19
CA LEU A 65 -14.78 0.31 9.54
C LEU A 65 -15.54 0.84 8.32
N GLY A 66 -16.87 0.90 8.40
CA GLY A 66 -17.73 1.36 7.30
C GLY A 66 -18.56 2.58 7.69
N ARG A 67 -18.74 3.56 6.79
CA ARG A 67 -19.54 4.78 7.03
C ARG A 67 -21.01 4.70 6.57
N SER A 68 -21.38 3.61 5.90
CA SER A 68 -22.66 3.50 5.18
C SER A 68 -23.39 2.22 5.57
N LEU A 69 -23.53 1.97 6.88
CA LEU A 69 -24.17 0.76 7.38
C LEU A 69 -25.58 0.57 6.81
N ASP A 70 -26.36 1.64 6.69
CA ASP A 70 -27.72 1.55 6.14
C ASP A 70 -27.72 1.13 4.67
N GLN A 71 -26.73 1.58 3.88
CA GLN A 71 -26.59 1.14 2.48
C GLN A 71 -26.12 -0.31 2.40
N VAL A 72 -25.24 -0.74 3.31
CA VAL A 72 -24.79 -2.13 3.42
C VAL A 72 -25.99 -3.03 3.77
N ARG A 73 -26.82 -2.64 4.74
CA ARG A 73 -28.07 -3.34 5.10
C ARG A 73 -29.06 -3.38 3.93
N ALA A 74 -29.28 -2.25 3.26
CA ALA A 74 -30.25 -2.16 2.17
C ALA A 74 -29.83 -2.96 0.92
N SER A 75 -28.53 -3.02 0.63
CA SER A 75 -28.01 -3.73 -0.55
C SER A 75 -27.71 -5.21 -0.30
N GLY A 76 -27.53 -5.62 0.95
CA GLY A 76 -27.01 -6.95 1.29
C GLY A 76 -25.53 -7.15 0.90
N GLN A 77 -24.80 -6.07 0.59
CA GLN A 77 -23.48 -6.15 -0.03
C GLN A 77 -22.43 -5.34 0.73
N LEU A 78 -21.28 -5.97 0.97
CA LEU A 78 -20.06 -5.32 1.40
C LEU A 78 -19.14 -5.14 0.19
N LEU A 79 -18.93 -3.89 -0.21
CA LEU A 79 -18.18 -3.55 -1.43
C LEU A 79 -16.70 -3.31 -1.13
N ALA A 80 -15.85 -3.67 -2.08
CA ALA A 80 -14.43 -3.43 -1.99
C ALA A 80 -14.05 -1.99 -2.35
N SER A 81 -12.93 -1.50 -1.80
CA SER A 81 -12.40 -0.18 -2.14
C SER A 81 -11.08 -0.28 -2.89
N THR A 82 -10.77 0.78 -3.63
CA THR A 82 -9.47 0.97 -4.27
C THR A 82 -8.46 1.46 -3.25
N GLY A 83 -7.21 1.03 -3.38
CA GLY A 83 -6.15 1.37 -2.43
C GLY A 83 -4.98 0.40 -2.53
N CYS A 84 -4.19 0.30 -1.47
CA CYS A 84 -2.99 -0.56 -1.43
C CYS A 84 -3.30 -2.05 -1.63
N LEU A 85 -4.56 -2.47 -1.46
CA LEU A 85 -5.03 -3.84 -1.69
C LEU A 85 -5.91 -3.98 -2.96
N VAL A 86 -5.83 -3.03 -3.89
CA VAL A 86 -6.34 -3.06 -5.29
C VAL A 86 -7.86 -3.25 -5.50
N GLY A 87 -8.58 -3.83 -4.56
CA GLY A 87 -10.00 -4.15 -4.67
C GLY A 87 -10.43 -5.16 -3.63
N ALA A 88 -9.83 -5.13 -2.44
CA ALA A 88 -10.25 -5.96 -1.31
C ALA A 88 -11.15 -5.16 -0.36
N VAL A 89 -11.97 -5.86 0.43
CA VAL A 89 -12.62 -5.24 1.59
C VAL A 89 -11.57 -5.11 2.69
N TYR A 90 -11.08 -3.90 2.91
CA TYR A 90 -9.99 -3.63 3.85
C TYR A 90 -10.39 -3.89 5.31
N GLY A 91 -9.48 -4.48 6.08
CA GLY A 91 -9.64 -4.68 7.51
C GLY A 91 -8.31 -4.91 8.23
N SER A 92 -8.43 -5.17 9.53
CA SER A 92 -7.31 -5.46 10.44
C SER A 92 -7.63 -6.72 11.25
N PRO A 93 -6.67 -7.62 11.53
CA PRO A 93 -6.92 -8.85 12.26
C PRO A 93 -7.53 -8.62 13.66
N LEU A 94 -8.34 -9.59 14.08
CA LEU A 94 -8.91 -9.70 15.42
C LEU A 94 -8.49 -11.04 16.04
N THR A 95 -7.96 -10.99 17.27
CA THR A 95 -7.66 -12.19 18.06
C THR A 95 -8.81 -12.49 19.00
N ALA A 96 -9.34 -13.70 18.96
CA ALA A 96 -10.36 -14.13 19.91
C ALA A 96 -9.78 -14.33 21.31
N LEU A 97 -10.46 -13.81 22.32
CA LEU A 97 -10.14 -14.01 23.73
C LEU A 97 -11.17 -14.96 24.38
N PRO A 98 -10.83 -15.57 25.53
CA PRO A 98 -11.81 -16.29 26.35
C PRO A 98 -13.02 -15.39 26.68
N GLY A 99 -14.23 -15.94 26.55
CA GLY A 99 -15.48 -15.20 26.77
C GLY A 99 -16.05 -14.50 25.53
N GLY A 100 -15.47 -14.71 24.34
CA GLY A 100 -16.05 -14.25 23.07
C GLY A 100 -15.66 -12.82 22.65
N ALA A 101 -14.96 -12.08 23.51
CA ALA A 101 -14.41 -10.77 23.17
C ALA A 101 -13.31 -10.89 22.10
N LEU A 102 -13.20 -9.87 21.25
CA LEU A 102 -12.22 -9.80 20.17
C LEU A 102 -11.23 -8.68 20.42
N ARG A 103 -9.94 -9.02 20.55
CA ARG A 103 -8.86 -8.04 20.65
C ARG A 103 -8.47 -7.56 19.25
N PRO A 104 -8.53 -6.25 18.96
CA PRO A 104 -7.98 -5.73 17.73
C PRO A 104 -6.45 -5.82 17.69
N HIS A 105 -5.92 -6.16 16.52
CA HIS A 105 -4.51 -5.93 16.19
C HIS A 105 -4.15 -4.46 16.43
N ASN A 106 -2.90 -4.13 16.77
CA ASN A 106 -2.52 -2.76 17.14
C ASN A 106 -2.86 -1.70 16.06
N LEU A 107 -2.89 -2.09 14.79
CA LEU A 107 -3.47 -1.28 13.70
C LEU A 107 -4.95 -0.98 13.91
N GLY A 108 -5.75 -2.00 14.18
CA GLY A 108 -7.18 -1.89 14.45
C GLY A 108 -7.47 -1.03 15.67
N THR A 109 -6.66 -1.15 16.73
CA THR A 109 -6.72 -0.28 17.91
C THR A 109 -6.52 1.19 17.52
N HIS A 110 -5.49 1.48 16.71
CA HIS A 110 -5.28 2.83 16.19
C HIS A 110 -6.45 3.29 15.30
N MET A 111 -6.98 2.40 14.46
CA MET A 111 -8.13 2.70 13.61
C MET A 111 -9.36 3.10 14.41
N LEU A 112 -9.66 2.39 15.49
CA LEU A 112 -10.78 2.67 16.39
C LEU A 112 -10.56 3.97 17.15
N GLY A 113 -9.37 4.17 17.73
CA GLY A 113 -9.04 5.38 18.51
C GLY A 113 -8.99 6.66 17.67
N SER A 114 -8.77 6.57 16.35
CA SER A 114 -8.74 7.73 15.47
C SER A 114 -10.11 8.07 14.84
N ARG A 115 -11.19 7.34 15.16
CA ARG A 115 -12.49 7.46 14.45
C ARG A 115 -13.08 8.86 14.52
N ASP A 116 -12.99 9.50 15.70
CA ASP A 116 -13.63 10.80 15.93
C ASP A 116 -12.78 11.98 15.48
N HIS A 117 -11.50 11.74 15.22
CA HIS A 117 -10.53 12.77 14.88
C HIS A 117 -10.20 12.84 13.39
N LEU A 118 -10.47 11.77 12.63
CA LEU A 118 -10.21 11.71 11.19
C LEU A 118 -11.51 11.76 10.39
N ASP A 119 -11.65 12.72 9.49
CA ASP A 119 -12.88 12.87 8.68
C ASP A 119 -13.15 11.66 7.77
N SER A 120 -12.08 10.98 7.34
CA SER A 120 -12.18 9.71 6.61
C SER A 120 -12.85 8.58 7.41
N ARG A 121 -12.88 8.67 8.75
CA ARG A 121 -13.40 7.64 9.67
C ARG A 121 -14.53 8.12 10.58
N ARG A 122 -14.83 9.41 10.60
CA ARG A 122 -15.91 10.01 11.40
C ARG A 122 -17.24 9.33 11.08
N GLY A 123 -17.96 8.92 12.14
CA GLY A 123 -19.25 8.23 12.02
C GLY A 123 -19.16 6.82 11.42
N SER A 124 -17.98 6.22 11.31
CA SER A 124 -17.86 4.82 10.90
C SER A 124 -18.40 3.89 11.97
N THR A 125 -19.02 2.78 11.57
CA THR A 125 -19.40 1.65 12.42
C THR A 125 -18.34 0.56 12.35
N ALA A 126 -18.03 -0.04 13.50
CA ALA A 126 -17.17 -1.21 13.56
C ALA A 126 -17.94 -2.46 13.14
N LEU A 127 -17.41 -3.16 12.15
CA LEU A 127 -17.89 -4.45 11.70
C LEU A 127 -16.84 -5.52 11.98
N VAL A 128 -17.29 -6.69 12.42
CA VAL A 128 -16.49 -7.91 12.48
C VAL A 128 -16.83 -8.72 11.25
N VAL A 129 -15.85 -8.98 10.40
CA VAL A 129 -15.98 -9.85 9.22
C VAL A 129 -15.22 -11.14 9.52
N GLU A 130 -15.94 -12.23 9.75
CA GLU A 130 -15.37 -13.57 9.83
C GLU A 130 -15.31 -14.18 8.44
N VAL A 131 -14.14 -14.72 8.11
CA VAL A 131 -13.84 -15.35 6.84
C VAL A 131 -13.37 -16.77 7.13
N ALA A 132 -14.15 -17.75 6.72
CA ALA A 132 -13.74 -19.15 6.72
C ALA A 132 -13.27 -19.52 5.30
N PRO A 133 -11.95 -19.63 5.06
CA PRO A 133 -11.39 -19.74 3.71
C PRO A 133 -11.61 -21.10 3.02
N GLY A 134 -12.24 -22.07 3.70
CA GLY A 134 -12.48 -23.44 3.22
C GLY A 134 -11.24 -24.34 3.20
N ARG A 135 -10.03 -23.76 3.13
CA ARG A 135 -8.73 -24.43 3.20
C ARG A 135 -7.66 -23.47 3.73
N PRO A 136 -6.52 -23.98 4.23
CA PRO A 136 -5.33 -23.16 4.48
C PRO A 136 -4.96 -22.31 3.26
N GLY A 137 -4.72 -21.02 3.49
CA GLY A 137 -4.34 -20.07 2.46
C GLY A 137 -2.82 -19.87 2.40
N PRO A 138 -2.26 -19.52 1.24
CA PRO A 138 -0.84 -19.19 1.17
C PRO A 138 -0.56 -17.87 1.89
N ALA A 139 0.64 -17.76 2.48
CA ALA A 139 1.17 -16.54 3.09
C ALA A 139 1.65 -15.54 2.02
N LYS A 140 0.86 -15.33 0.97
CA LYS A 140 1.18 -14.46 -0.17
C LYS A 140 0.56 -13.07 0.02
N GLY A 141 1.40 -12.08 0.30
CA GLY A 141 0.99 -10.69 0.45
C GLY A 141 1.27 -9.85 -0.80
N LEU A 142 0.51 -8.79 -1.01
CA LEU A 142 0.62 -7.87 -2.13
C LEU A 142 1.56 -6.70 -1.79
N ASP A 143 2.60 -6.49 -2.59
CA ASP A 143 3.44 -5.30 -2.58
C ASP A 143 2.93 -4.31 -3.65
N TYR A 144 2.24 -3.26 -3.19
CA TYR A 144 1.66 -2.27 -4.08
C TYR A 144 2.71 -1.41 -4.80
N LEU A 145 3.96 -1.35 -4.32
CA LEU A 145 5.05 -0.67 -5.02
C LEU A 145 5.43 -1.39 -6.32
N ARG A 146 5.13 -2.70 -6.40
CA ARG A 146 5.41 -3.57 -7.56
C ARG A 146 4.27 -3.67 -8.57
N LEU A 147 3.18 -2.92 -8.39
CA LEU A 147 2.05 -2.91 -9.32
C LEU A 147 2.31 -2.19 -10.65
N GLY A 148 3.52 -1.68 -10.88
CA GLY A 148 3.87 -0.91 -12.07
C GLY A 148 3.50 -1.59 -13.39
N ALA A 149 3.89 -2.85 -13.60
CA ALA A 149 3.56 -3.58 -14.83
C ALA A 149 2.04 -3.82 -14.97
N VAL A 150 1.35 -4.10 -13.87
CA VAL A 150 -0.12 -4.23 -13.85
C VAL A 150 -0.78 -2.91 -14.27
N HIS A 151 -0.28 -1.79 -13.75
CA HIS A 151 -0.75 -0.46 -14.11
C HIS A 151 -0.49 -0.12 -15.58
N LEU A 152 0.70 -0.42 -16.09
CA LEU A 152 1.05 -0.19 -17.49
C LEU A 152 0.16 -1.01 -18.42
N ARG A 153 -0.06 -2.29 -18.13
CA ARG A 153 -0.97 -3.14 -18.90
C ARG A 153 -2.39 -2.61 -18.88
N ALA A 154 -2.91 -2.24 -17.70
CA ALA A 154 -4.25 -1.67 -17.59
C ALA A 154 -4.37 -0.36 -18.39
N PHE A 155 -3.35 0.51 -18.32
CA PHE A 155 -3.30 1.72 -19.13
C PHE A 155 -3.38 1.40 -20.62
N GLN A 156 -2.52 0.50 -21.11
CA GLN A 156 -2.48 0.11 -22.53
C GLN A 156 -3.80 -0.50 -23.01
N ALA A 157 -4.40 -1.40 -22.21
CA ALA A 157 -5.65 -2.06 -22.55
C ALA A 157 -6.82 -1.07 -22.70
N PHE A 158 -6.87 -0.04 -21.84
CA PHE A 158 -7.96 0.93 -21.80
C PHE A 158 -7.58 2.31 -22.34
N ARG A 159 -6.40 2.47 -22.95
CA ARG A 159 -5.92 3.73 -23.54
C ARG A 159 -6.91 4.31 -24.55
N HIS A 160 -7.58 3.43 -25.31
CA HIS A 160 -8.61 3.79 -26.29
C HIS A 160 -9.84 4.50 -25.69
N THR A 161 -10.02 4.47 -24.38
CA THR A 161 -11.10 5.19 -23.69
C THR A 161 -10.78 6.66 -23.45
N LEU A 162 -9.50 7.05 -23.56
CA LEU A 162 -9.04 8.42 -23.48
C LEU A 162 -9.28 9.15 -24.80
N THR A 163 -9.50 10.47 -24.73
CA THR A 163 -9.40 11.31 -25.93
C THR A 163 -7.94 11.43 -26.36
N ALA A 164 -7.69 11.80 -27.61
CA ALA A 164 -6.33 12.02 -28.11
C ALA A 164 -5.57 13.07 -27.27
N GLU A 165 -6.24 14.14 -26.84
CA GLU A 165 -5.66 15.19 -25.99
C GLU A 165 -5.34 14.69 -24.58
N GLU A 166 -6.24 13.92 -23.96
CA GLU A 166 -6.01 13.33 -22.63
C GLU A 166 -4.82 12.36 -22.65
N ASP A 167 -4.75 11.53 -23.69
CA ASP A 167 -3.67 10.56 -23.88
C ASP A 167 -2.31 11.24 -24.10
N GLU A 168 -2.26 12.24 -24.99
CA GLU A 168 -1.06 13.05 -25.22
C GLU A 168 -0.64 13.79 -23.95
N ARG A 169 -1.58 14.39 -23.21
CA ARG A 169 -1.32 15.08 -21.95
C ARG A 169 -0.69 14.13 -20.92
N VAL A 170 -1.27 12.95 -20.73
CA VAL A 170 -0.80 11.95 -19.76
C VAL A 170 0.61 11.48 -20.12
N THR A 171 0.81 11.06 -21.37
CA THR A 171 2.09 10.49 -21.82
C THR A 171 3.22 11.53 -21.82
N ARG A 172 2.93 12.76 -22.25
CA ARG A 172 3.88 13.88 -22.20
C ARG A 172 4.24 14.25 -20.76
N SER A 173 3.24 14.44 -19.89
CA SER A 173 3.44 14.77 -18.47
C SER A 173 4.35 13.77 -17.77
N VAL A 174 4.13 12.47 -18.00
CA VAL A 174 4.99 11.41 -17.43
C VAL A 174 6.44 11.52 -17.92
N THR A 175 6.63 11.73 -19.22
CA THR A 175 7.97 11.85 -19.81
C THR A 175 8.70 13.09 -19.28
N ASP A 176 8.02 14.23 -19.22
CA ASP A 176 8.56 15.49 -18.72
C ASP A 176 8.98 15.39 -17.24
N ARG A 177 8.19 14.69 -16.42
CA ARG A 177 8.51 14.43 -15.00
C ARG A 177 9.75 13.55 -14.84
N VAL A 178 9.89 12.53 -15.68
CA VAL A 178 11.09 11.67 -15.71
C VAL A 178 12.32 12.49 -16.09
N HIS A 179 12.24 13.32 -17.14
CA HIS A 179 13.37 14.18 -17.53
C HIS A 179 13.71 15.20 -16.45
N THR A 180 12.70 15.82 -15.84
CA THR A 180 12.88 16.80 -14.75
C THR A 180 13.59 16.20 -13.54
N THR A 181 13.35 14.92 -13.25
CA THR A 181 13.94 14.22 -12.09
C THR A 181 15.12 13.31 -12.44
N ALA A 182 15.53 13.25 -13.71
CA ALA A 182 16.50 12.29 -14.22
C ALA A 182 17.80 12.24 -13.39
N ALA A 183 18.32 13.39 -12.98
CA ALA A 183 19.54 13.46 -12.17
C ALA A 183 19.43 12.72 -10.82
N LEU A 184 18.26 12.79 -10.17
CA LEU A 184 17.99 12.01 -8.96
C LEU A 184 17.77 10.54 -9.31
N LEU A 185 17.01 10.22 -10.35
CA LEU A 185 16.74 8.84 -10.74
C LEU A 185 18.04 8.09 -11.06
N ASP A 186 18.95 8.73 -11.79
CA ASP A 186 20.30 8.17 -12.04
C ASP A 186 21.12 8.04 -10.75
N ARG A 187 20.97 8.98 -9.80
CA ARG A 187 21.62 8.88 -8.48
C ARG A 187 21.07 7.70 -7.67
N LEU A 188 19.77 7.41 -7.75
CA LEU A 188 19.16 6.23 -7.14
C LEU A 188 19.78 4.95 -7.72
N LEU A 189 19.88 4.85 -9.06
CA LEU A 189 20.48 3.67 -9.70
C LEU A 189 21.95 3.47 -9.33
N ARG A 190 22.75 4.55 -9.36
CA ARG A 190 24.16 4.50 -8.92
C ARG A 190 24.32 4.08 -7.47
N THR A 191 23.44 4.57 -6.58
CA THR A 191 23.42 4.18 -5.17
C THR A 191 23.03 2.71 -5.01
N ALA A 192 22.04 2.23 -5.78
CA ALA A 192 21.62 0.82 -5.81
C ALA A 192 22.74 -0.10 -6.32
N ALA A 193 23.57 0.40 -7.23
CA ALA A 193 24.77 -0.28 -7.74
C ALA A 193 25.96 -0.26 -6.75
N GLY A 194 25.80 0.33 -5.57
CA GLY A 194 26.80 0.34 -4.50
C GLY A 194 27.72 1.56 -4.49
N GLN A 195 27.44 2.59 -5.30
CA GLN A 195 28.23 3.82 -5.23
C GLN A 195 27.98 4.55 -3.91
N GLU A 196 29.06 4.92 -3.24
CA GLU A 196 29.01 5.72 -2.04
C GLU A 196 28.51 7.14 -2.34
N GLY A 197 27.89 7.75 -1.34
CA GLY A 197 27.37 9.10 -1.44
C GLY A 197 26.98 9.63 -0.07
N GLU A 198 26.91 10.94 0.04
CA GLU A 198 26.53 11.62 1.28
C GLU A 198 25.01 11.53 1.52
N ASP A 199 24.62 11.24 2.76
CA ASP A 199 23.21 11.02 3.11
C ASP A 199 22.36 12.29 2.99
N ARG A 200 22.88 13.44 3.45
CA ARG A 200 22.13 14.71 3.43
C ARG A 200 21.79 15.18 2.01
N PRO A 201 22.75 15.35 1.08
CA PRO A 201 22.43 15.74 -0.30
C PRO A 201 21.54 14.72 -1.03
N PHE A 202 21.60 13.43 -0.66
CA PHE A 202 20.71 12.42 -1.20
C PHE A 202 19.26 12.63 -0.73
N VAL A 203 19.05 12.74 0.59
CA VAL A 203 17.71 12.86 1.17
C VAL A 203 17.05 14.18 0.79
N ASP A 204 17.81 15.27 0.75
CA ASP A 204 17.27 16.58 0.31
C ASP A 204 16.87 16.56 -1.18
N ALA A 205 17.64 15.90 -2.04
CA ALA A 205 17.28 15.74 -3.46
C ALA A 205 16.05 14.81 -3.64
N LEU A 206 15.95 13.74 -2.84
CA LEU A 206 14.78 12.86 -2.82
C LEU A 206 13.52 13.66 -2.48
N ALA A 207 13.55 14.42 -1.39
CA ALA A 207 12.43 15.26 -0.97
C ALA A 207 11.99 16.25 -2.05
N GLN A 208 12.94 16.89 -2.74
CA GLN A 208 12.64 17.83 -3.83
C GLN A 208 12.00 17.17 -5.07
N ALA A 209 12.27 15.90 -5.31
CA ALA A 209 11.70 15.18 -6.46
C ALA A 209 10.31 14.62 -6.20
N VAL A 210 9.90 14.39 -4.96
CA VAL A 210 8.59 13.81 -4.61
C VAL A 210 7.41 14.60 -5.23
N PRO A 211 7.36 15.94 -5.21
CA PRO A 211 6.29 16.69 -5.88
C PRO A 211 6.20 16.46 -7.39
N VAL A 212 7.33 16.16 -8.04
CA VAL A 212 7.40 15.91 -9.49
C VAL A 212 7.08 14.45 -9.79
N VAL A 213 7.54 13.53 -8.94
CA VAL A 213 7.36 12.08 -9.07
C VAL A 213 6.80 11.52 -7.75
N PRO A 214 5.47 11.63 -7.50
CA PRO A 214 4.88 11.25 -6.22
C PRO A 214 5.08 9.79 -5.83
N PHE A 215 5.35 8.89 -6.79
CA PHE A 215 5.71 7.50 -6.50
C PHE A 215 6.92 7.40 -5.56
N LEU A 216 7.90 8.31 -5.66
CA LEU A 216 9.05 8.35 -4.76
C LEU A 216 8.65 8.59 -3.31
N GLY A 217 7.55 9.32 -3.06
CA GLY A 217 7.00 9.51 -1.71
C GLY A 217 6.53 8.21 -1.07
N TYR A 218 5.91 7.32 -1.86
CA TYR A 218 5.49 5.99 -1.39
C TYR A 218 6.70 5.10 -1.06
N VAL A 219 7.70 5.05 -1.95
CA VAL A 219 8.95 4.29 -1.71
C VAL A 219 9.68 4.83 -0.48
N TYR A 220 9.80 6.15 -0.38
CA TYR A 220 10.45 6.81 0.75
C TYR A 220 9.72 6.53 2.06
N PHE A 221 8.40 6.66 2.08
CA PHE A 221 7.59 6.37 3.26
C PHE A 221 7.76 4.92 3.73
N GLU A 222 7.62 3.95 2.82
CA GLU A 222 7.72 2.54 3.19
C GLU A 222 9.12 2.17 3.69
N ALA A 223 10.20 2.78 3.15
CA ALA A 223 11.54 2.60 3.68
C ALA A 223 11.70 3.12 5.13
N VAL A 224 11.15 4.30 5.44
CA VAL A 224 11.21 4.85 6.81
C VAL A 224 10.31 4.06 7.77
N ALA A 225 9.12 3.66 7.31
CA ALA A 225 8.21 2.83 8.08
C ALA A 225 8.83 1.47 8.42
N GLU A 226 9.45 0.80 7.44
CA GLU A 226 10.20 -0.45 7.62
C GLU A 226 11.31 -0.28 8.66
N TYR A 227 12.12 0.79 8.54
CA TYR A 227 13.20 1.08 9.48
C TYR A 227 12.68 1.24 10.92
N LEU A 228 11.64 2.05 11.12
CA LEU A 228 11.05 2.28 12.44
C LEU A 228 10.49 0.99 13.05
N MET A 229 9.70 0.23 12.30
CA MET A 229 9.04 -0.98 12.81
C MET A 229 10.05 -2.08 13.13
N LEU A 230 11.09 -2.25 12.30
CA LEU A 230 12.05 -3.34 12.46
C LEU A 230 13.15 -3.04 13.48
N HIS A 231 13.59 -1.78 13.58
CA HIS A 231 14.70 -1.40 14.46
C HIS A 231 14.26 -0.87 15.84
N SER A 232 12.99 -0.50 16.04
CA SER A 232 12.50 0.00 17.32
C SER A 232 12.67 -1.04 18.44
N ARG A 233 13.12 -0.58 19.60
CA ARG A 233 13.27 -1.36 20.84
C ARG A 233 12.46 -0.77 21.99
N SER A 234 11.55 0.15 21.69
CA SER A 234 10.72 0.78 22.73
C SER A 234 9.83 -0.26 23.39
N ARG A 235 9.39 0.04 24.61
CA ARG A 235 8.49 -0.84 25.37
C ARG A 235 7.20 -1.17 24.58
N PRO A 236 6.48 -0.19 24.00
CA PRO A 236 5.28 -0.51 23.21
C PRO A 236 5.55 -1.43 22.02
N THR A 237 6.71 -1.30 21.37
CA THR A 237 7.10 -2.20 20.27
C THR A 237 7.30 -3.62 20.73
N ARG A 238 7.95 -3.83 21.89
CA ARG A 238 8.12 -5.18 22.46
C ARG A 238 6.77 -5.80 22.85
N GLU A 239 5.86 -5.01 23.44
CA GLU A 239 4.51 -5.46 23.76
C GLU A 239 3.71 -5.86 22.50
N CYS A 240 3.91 -5.18 21.36
CA CYS A 240 3.34 -5.63 20.08
C CYS A 240 3.98 -6.93 19.58
N ALA A 241 5.31 -7.03 19.66
CA ALA A 241 6.05 -8.22 19.23
C ALA A 241 5.68 -9.47 20.04
N GLU A 242 5.40 -9.33 21.34
CA GLU A 242 4.88 -10.42 22.20
C GLU A 242 3.53 -10.97 21.71
N HIS A 243 2.74 -10.16 21.01
CA HIS A 243 1.51 -10.59 20.35
C HIS A 243 1.73 -11.08 18.91
N GLY A 244 2.98 -11.16 18.44
CA GLY A 244 3.33 -11.51 17.07
C GLY A 244 2.98 -10.42 16.06
N GLU A 245 3.03 -9.14 16.47
CA GLU A 245 2.61 -7.99 15.66
C GLU A 245 3.74 -6.97 15.47
N LEU A 246 3.87 -6.41 14.26
CA LEU A 246 4.68 -5.21 14.04
C LEU A 246 3.97 -4.00 14.67
N ASN A 247 4.75 -3.06 15.22
CA ASN A 247 4.19 -1.86 15.84
C ASN A 247 3.78 -0.83 14.77
N ASN A 248 2.50 -0.83 14.41
CA ASN A 248 1.96 0.04 13.39
C ASN A 248 1.78 1.49 13.84
N HIS A 249 1.78 1.74 15.15
CA HIS A 249 1.65 3.09 15.66
C HIS A 249 2.78 3.99 15.13
N LEU A 250 3.99 3.45 15.00
CA LEU A 250 5.18 4.18 14.54
C LEU A 250 4.99 4.75 13.13
N TYR A 251 4.54 3.93 12.18
CA TYR A 251 4.36 4.42 10.80
C TYR A 251 3.11 5.29 10.65
N LYS A 252 2.07 5.06 11.45
CA LYS A 252 0.89 5.94 11.44
C LYS A 252 1.24 7.32 12.01
N GLN A 253 1.95 7.38 13.12
CA GLN A 253 2.46 8.64 13.66
C GLN A 253 3.37 9.34 12.63
N LEU A 254 4.28 8.61 12.00
CA LEU A 254 5.10 9.16 10.90
C LEU A 254 4.24 9.77 9.79
N ALA A 255 3.19 9.08 9.33
CA ALA A 255 2.33 9.57 8.26
C ALA A 255 1.62 10.88 8.64
N PHE A 256 1.06 10.95 9.85
CA PHE A 256 0.35 12.14 10.32
C PHE A 256 1.27 13.32 10.65
N ASP A 257 2.46 13.06 11.20
CA ASP A 257 3.42 14.11 11.56
C ASP A 257 4.17 14.66 10.34
N ALA A 258 4.34 13.85 9.29
CA ALA A 258 5.09 14.23 8.09
C ALA A 258 4.22 14.90 7.01
N VAL A 259 2.92 14.56 6.93
CA VAL A 259 2.07 14.98 5.81
C VAL A 259 0.83 15.73 6.29
N ALA A 260 0.78 17.03 6.00
CA ALA A 260 -0.38 17.85 6.27
C ALA A 260 -1.61 17.35 5.46
N GLY A 261 -2.74 17.12 6.15
CA GLY A 261 -3.99 16.67 5.54
C GLY A 261 -4.14 15.15 5.40
N MET A 262 -3.23 14.35 5.97
CA MET A 262 -3.29 12.87 5.98
C MET A 262 -4.61 12.32 6.59
N GLY A 263 -5.28 13.08 7.45
CA GLY A 263 -6.57 12.71 8.04
C GLY A 263 -7.78 12.87 7.12
N THR A 264 -7.65 13.74 6.11
CA THR A 264 -8.66 14.01 5.08
C THR A 264 -8.42 13.14 3.86
N LEU A 265 -7.18 13.12 3.35
CA LEU A 265 -6.75 12.30 2.23
C LEU A 265 -5.48 11.54 2.60
N PHE A 266 -5.58 10.21 2.65
CA PHE A 266 -4.42 9.35 2.91
C PHE A 266 -3.57 9.20 1.64
N ASP A 267 -2.64 10.14 1.42
CA ASP A 267 -1.75 10.16 0.25
C ASP A 267 -0.27 10.21 0.65
N LEU A 268 0.39 9.06 0.55
CA LEU A 268 1.82 8.91 0.81
C LEU A 268 2.69 9.54 -0.28
N GLY A 269 2.12 9.92 -1.43
CA GLY A 269 2.81 10.64 -2.49
C GLY A 269 3.23 12.06 -2.09
N ARG A 270 2.78 12.52 -0.92
CA ARG A 270 3.16 13.80 -0.31
C ARG A 270 4.22 13.65 0.79
N PHE A 271 4.71 12.44 1.04
CA PHE A 271 5.77 12.20 2.02
C PHE A 271 7.13 12.63 1.45
N GLN A 272 7.58 13.81 1.88
CA GLN A 272 8.79 14.45 1.35
C GLN A 272 9.68 15.13 2.42
N PRO A 273 9.92 14.54 3.59
CA PRO A 273 10.82 15.17 4.56
C PRO A 273 12.25 15.24 4.01
N GLY A 274 12.82 16.45 3.92
CA GLY A 274 14.26 16.65 3.72
C GLY A 274 15.06 16.17 4.93
N HIS A 275 16.39 16.18 4.84
CA HIS A 275 17.28 15.55 5.82
C HIS A 275 17.03 16.00 7.27
N ALA A 276 16.97 17.31 7.50
CA ALA A 276 16.74 17.85 8.85
C ALA A 276 15.36 17.44 9.41
N ARG A 277 14.32 17.45 8.56
CA ARG A 277 12.97 17.06 8.97
C ARG A 277 12.87 15.55 9.19
N LEU A 278 13.57 14.73 8.41
CA LEU A 278 13.64 13.28 8.63
C LEU A 278 14.23 12.97 10.01
N LEU A 279 15.36 13.59 10.36
CA LEU A 279 15.98 13.42 11.68
C LEU A 279 15.05 13.86 12.81
N ASP A 280 14.37 14.99 12.66
CA ASP A 280 13.39 15.50 13.62
C ASP A 280 12.18 14.55 13.78
N LEU A 281 11.61 14.06 12.67
CA LEU A 281 10.48 13.12 12.70
C LEU A 281 10.86 11.81 13.39
N VAL A 282 11.95 11.16 12.95
CA VAL A 282 12.42 9.92 13.55
C VAL A 282 12.84 10.15 15.00
N GLY A 283 13.49 11.27 15.30
CA GLY A 283 13.93 11.64 16.64
C GLY A 283 12.78 11.82 17.64
N ARG A 284 11.62 12.32 17.19
CA ARG A 284 10.41 12.40 18.04
C ARG A 284 9.74 11.05 18.27
N ILE A 285 9.81 10.13 17.32
CA ILE A 285 9.14 8.82 17.38
C ILE A 285 10.03 7.80 18.12
N GLU A 286 11.29 7.67 17.70
CA GLU A 286 12.29 6.75 18.23
C GLU A 286 13.68 7.43 18.24
N PRO A 287 14.04 8.17 19.32
CA PRO A 287 15.26 8.97 19.39
C PRO A 287 16.54 8.21 19.03
N ALA A 288 16.65 6.94 19.46
CA ALA A 288 17.81 6.10 19.23
C ALA A 288 18.04 5.76 17.75
N LEU A 289 17.01 5.87 16.90
CA LEU A 289 17.08 5.52 15.49
C LEU A 289 17.40 6.71 14.58
N ALA A 290 17.29 7.94 15.08
CA ALA A 290 17.38 9.17 14.27
C ALA A 290 18.68 9.25 13.47
N ALA A 291 19.83 9.04 14.12
CA ALA A 291 21.14 9.18 13.47
C ALA A 291 21.36 8.20 12.29
N GLY A 292 20.77 7.00 12.36
CA GLY A 292 20.90 5.98 11.30
C GLY A 292 19.90 6.12 10.15
N ALA A 293 18.84 6.91 10.33
CA ALA A 293 17.74 7.00 9.37
C ALA A 293 18.18 7.48 7.97
N PRO A 294 19.01 8.55 7.82
CA PRO A 294 19.42 9.02 6.50
C PRO A 294 20.20 7.97 5.69
N ALA A 295 21.14 7.27 6.33
CA ALA A 295 21.92 6.20 5.71
C ALA A 295 21.05 5.01 5.28
N TYR A 296 20.10 4.63 6.14
CA TYR A 296 19.14 3.57 5.82
C TYR A 296 18.27 3.95 4.62
N VAL A 297 17.67 5.14 4.66
CA VAL A 297 16.84 5.69 3.57
C VAL A 297 17.61 5.70 2.26
N ARG A 298 18.84 6.21 2.26
CA ARG A 298 19.66 6.27 1.04
C ARG A 298 19.82 4.90 0.39
N ARG A 299 20.19 3.89 1.17
CA ARG A 299 20.42 2.53 0.66
C ARG A 299 19.12 1.84 0.27
N ARG A 300 18.09 1.93 1.13
CA ARG A 300 16.84 1.18 0.97
C ARG A 300 15.97 1.74 -0.14
N VAL A 301 15.82 3.06 -0.21
CA VAL A 301 15.04 3.73 -1.29
C VAL A 301 15.69 3.49 -2.65
N ALA A 302 17.02 3.56 -2.75
CA ALA A 302 17.73 3.27 -3.99
C ALA A 302 17.47 1.84 -4.50
N HIS A 303 17.62 0.85 -3.61
CA HIS A 303 17.35 -0.55 -3.96
C HIS A 303 15.88 -0.80 -4.30
N GLN A 304 14.94 -0.29 -3.50
CA GLN A 304 13.51 -0.42 -3.78
C GLN A 304 13.13 0.26 -5.09
N PHE A 305 13.62 1.47 -5.37
CA PHE A 305 13.38 2.14 -6.65
C PHE A 305 13.87 1.30 -7.83
N ALA A 306 15.10 0.77 -7.78
CA ALA A 306 15.62 -0.07 -8.86
C ALA A 306 14.78 -1.33 -9.08
N THR A 307 14.46 -2.06 -8.01
CA THR A 307 13.75 -3.36 -8.07
C THR A 307 12.25 -3.26 -8.35
N THR A 308 11.64 -2.11 -8.09
CA THR A 308 10.21 -1.84 -8.36
C THR A 308 9.99 -0.97 -9.60
N GLY A 309 11.06 -0.40 -10.17
CA GLY A 309 11.01 0.55 -11.27
C GLY A 309 11.50 -0.01 -12.60
N LEU A 310 12.64 -0.72 -12.59
CA LEU A 310 13.29 -1.24 -13.80
C LEU A 310 12.73 -2.59 -14.24
N ALA A 311 12.88 -2.91 -15.52
CA ALA A 311 12.70 -4.28 -16.01
C ALA A 311 13.84 -5.19 -15.50
N ALA A 312 13.52 -6.46 -15.26
CA ALA A 312 14.46 -7.41 -14.67
C ALA A 312 15.64 -7.80 -15.58
N ASP A 313 15.53 -7.55 -16.89
CA ASP A 313 16.59 -7.80 -17.88
C ASP A 313 17.58 -6.64 -18.03
N GLN A 314 17.39 -5.55 -17.28
CA GLN A 314 18.28 -4.38 -17.29
C GLN A 314 19.43 -4.52 -16.28
N ASP A 315 20.56 -3.87 -16.56
CA ASP A 315 21.60 -3.59 -15.56
C ASP A 315 21.45 -2.15 -15.05
N VAL A 316 21.42 -1.98 -13.72
CA VAL A 316 21.29 -0.65 -13.09
C VAL A 316 22.41 0.32 -13.47
N ARG A 317 23.57 -0.17 -13.94
CA ARG A 317 24.72 0.65 -14.34
C ARG A 317 24.60 1.19 -15.76
N ASP A 318 23.79 0.55 -16.61
CA ASP A 318 23.66 0.88 -18.02
C ASP A 318 22.44 1.78 -18.31
N VAL A 319 21.49 1.85 -17.37
CA VAL A 319 20.30 2.69 -17.49
C VAL A 319 20.60 4.13 -17.07
N SER A 320 20.17 5.08 -17.91
CA SER A 320 20.09 6.50 -17.56
C SER A 320 18.77 7.11 -18.02
N PHE A 321 18.20 7.95 -17.15
CA PHE A 321 16.98 8.70 -17.43
C PHE A 321 17.24 10.04 -18.11
N GLN A 322 18.51 10.42 -18.33
CA GLN A 322 18.87 11.64 -19.05
C GLN A 322 18.37 11.57 -20.49
N ARG A 323 17.37 12.39 -20.84
CA ARG A 323 16.80 12.47 -22.20
C ARG A 323 16.32 11.11 -22.74
N ILE A 324 15.88 10.21 -21.86
CA ILE A 324 15.34 8.90 -22.25
C ILE A 324 14.08 9.09 -23.12
N SER A 325 13.98 8.40 -24.25
CA SER A 325 12.76 8.47 -25.07
C SER A 325 11.62 7.68 -24.43
N PRO A 326 10.34 7.97 -24.75
CA PRO A 326 9.21 7.20 -24.21
C PRO A 326 9.30 5.69 -24.48
N GLU A 327 9.78 5.30 -25.66
CA GLU A 327 9.95 3.90 -26.06
C GLU A 327 11.04 3.22 -25.23
N HIS A 328 12.18 3.89 -25.04
CA HIS A 328 13.25 3.38 -24.19
C HIS A 328 12.84 3.34 -22.72
N LEU A 329 12.05 4.30 -22.24
CA LEU A 329 11.50 4.29 -20.89
C LEU A 329 10.57 3.08 -20.67
N ALA A 330 9.72 2.78 -21.64
CA ALA A 330 8.83 1.61 -21.60
C ALA A 330 9.60 0.29 -21.59
N ALA A 331 10.76 0.22 -22.26
CA ALA A 331 11.61 -0.97 -22.27
C ALA A 331 12.44 -1.10 -20.97
N ALA A 332 13.14 -0.03 -20.56
CA ALA A 332 14.06 -0.06 -19.44
C ALA A 332 13.36 -0.01 -18.07
N ALA A 333 12.27 0.74 -17.96
CA ALA A 333 11.57 0.96 -16.70
C ALA A 333 10.03 0.87 -16.84
N PRO A 334 9.48 -0.26 -17.36
CA PRO A 334 8.04 -0.43 -17.54
C PRO A 334 7.27 -0.31 -16.24
N HIS A 335 7.85 -0.75 -15.11
CA HIS A 335 7.20 -0.68 -13.82
C HIS A 335 7.10 0.77 -13.34
N LEU A 336 8.18 1.56 -13.47
CA LEU A 336 8.14 2.99 -13.19
C LEU A 336 7.12 3.69 -14.08
N LEU A 337 7.16 3.45 -15.40
CA LEU A 337 6.23 4.05 -16.36
C LEU A 337 4.77 3.78 -15.96
N GLY A 338 4.42 2.55 -15.62
CA GLY A 338 3.07 2.21 -15.16
C GLY A 338 2.67 2.90 -13.85
N GLN A 339 3.58 3.02 -12.88
CA GLN A 339 3.32 3.75 -11.63
C GLN A 339 3.02 5.25 -11.90
N LEU A 340 3.67 5.85 -12.89
CA LEU A 340 3.47 7.25 -13.25
C LEU A 340 2.19 7.45 -14.06
N LEU A 341 1.95 6.63 -15.09
CA LEU A 341 0.73 6.70 -15.90
C LEU A 341 -0.53 6.51 -15.04
N PHE A 342 -0.51 5.55 -14.11
CA PHE A 342 -1.64 5.32 -13.20
C PHE A 342 -1.99 6.54 -12.36
N ARG A 343 -0.99 7.26 -11.85
CA ARG A 343 -1.21 8.47 -11.06
C ARG A 343 -1.66 9.64 -11.94
N GLU A 344 -1.10 9.76 -13.13
CA GLU A 344 -1.43 10.85 -14.04
C GLU A 344 -2.86 10.73 -14.61
N VAL A 345 -3.32 9.52 -14.95
CA VAL A 345 -4.72 9.27 -15.38
C VAL A 345 -5.71 9.69 -14.29
N ARG A 346 -5.36 9.53 -13.02
CA ARG A 346 -6.21 9.97 -11.91
C ARG A 346 -6.38 11.48 -11.87
N LEU A 347 -5.44 12.26 -12.41
CA LEU A 347 -5.51 13.72 -12.43
C LEU A 347 -6.42 14.27 -13.55
N LEU A 348 -6.92 13.42 -14.46
CA LEU A 348 -7.86 13.84 -15.49
C LEU A 348 -9.19 14.29 -14.85
N ASP A 349 -9.77 15.37 -15.37
CA ASP A 349 -11.11 15.84 -14.96
C ASP A 349 -12.19 14.76 -15.17
N ARG A 350 -12.01 13.94 -16.22
CA ARG A 350 -12.90 12.82 -16.57
C ARG A 350 -12.62 11.53 -15.79
N TYR A 351 -11.69 11.55 -14.84
CA TYR A 351 -11.38 10.36 -14.04
C TYR A 351 -12.59 9.75 -13.32
N PRO A 352 -13.56 10.52 -12.76
CA PRO A 352 -14.76 9.95 -12.15
C PRO A 352 -15.54 8.99 -13.09
N GLN A 353 -15.60 9.31 -14.38
CA GLN A 353 -16.25 8.47 -15.40
C GLN A 353 -15.35 7.29 -15.83
N LEU A 354 -14.03 7.46 -15.75
CA LEU A 354 -13.04 6.45 -16.10
C LEU A 354 -12.67 5.53 -14.93
N TYR A 355 -13.10 5.85 -13.70
CA TYR A 355 -12.71 5.13 -12.48
C TYR A 355 -12.96 3.63 -12.59
N HIS A 356 -14.18 3.23 -12.97
CA HIS A 356 -14.50 1.82 -13.13
C HIS A 356 -13.82 1.19 -14.34
N VAL A 357 -13.43 1.96 -15.37
CA VAL A 357 -12.67 1.41 -16.50
C VAL A 357 -11.31 0.89 -16.04
N PHE A 358 -10.54 1.72 -15.33
CA PHE A 358 -9.18 1.37 -14.93
C PHE A 358 -9.13 0.55 -13.63
N GLU A 359 -9.91 0.93 -12.62
CA GLU A 359 -9.81 0.31 -11.28
C GLU A 359 -10.57 -1.01 -11.19
N GLN A 360 -11.79 -1.11 -11.76
CA GLN A 360 -12.56 -2.35 -11.71
C GLN A 360 -11.89 -3.45 -12.53
N ALA A 361 -11.32 -3.12 -13.70
CA ALA A 361 -10.59 -4.08 -14.51
C ALA A 361 -9.38 -4.64 -13.75
N LYS A 362 -8.61 -3.76 -13.09
CA LYS A 362 -7.48 -4.17 -12.24
C LYS A 362 -7.93 -5.02 -11.05
N ALA A 363 -9.05 -4.68 -10.41
CA ALA A 363 -9.63 -5.47 -9.32
C ALA A 363 -10.07 -6.87 -9.79
N LEU A 364 -10.70 -6.98 -10.96
CA LEU A 364 -11.08 -8.26 -11.56
C LEU A 364 -9.87 -9.16 -11.84
N GLU A 365 -8.78 -8.58 -12.37
CA GLU A 365 -7.54 -9.32 -12.55
C GLU A 365 -6.94 -9.79 -11.21
N ALA A 366 -6.95 -8.93 -10.19
CA ALA A 366 -6.47 -9.27 -8.85
C ALA A 366 -7.27 -10.42 -8.24
N TRP A 367 -8.61 -10.35 -8.30
CA TRP A 367 -9.50 -11.41 -7.82
C TRP A 367 -9.29 -12.73 -8.55
N THR A 368 -9.11 -12.67 -9.87
CA THR A 368 -8.79 -13.84 -10.69
C THR A 368 -7.48 -14.46 -10.21
N TYR A 369 -6.43 -13.66 -10.07
CA TYR A 369 -5.13 -14.12 -9.58
C TYR A 369 -5.27 -14.74 -8.18
N TRP A 370 -5.89 -14.04 -7.24
CA TRP A 370 -6.10 -14.52 -5.88
C TRP A 370 -6.86 -15.85 -5.85
N ASN A 371 -7.92 -15.99 -6.64
CA ASN A 371 -8.66 -17.25 -6.74
C ASN A 371 -7.79 -18.39 -7.28
N THR A 372 -6.98 -18.14 -8.32
CA THR A 372 -6.06 -19.16 -8.85
C THR A 372 -4.97 -19.57 -7.86
N GLN A 373 -4.55 -18.64 -6.99
CA GLN A 373 -3.54 -18.90 -5.96
C GLN A 373 -4.14 -19.38 -4.63
N GLY A 374 -5.47 -19.42 -4.50
CA GLY A 374 -6.14 -19.72 -3.22
C GLY A 374 -6.00 -18.64 -2.15
N ILE A 375 -5.75 -17.39 -2.54
CA ILE A 375 -5.64 -16.23 -1.64
C ILE A 375 -7.06 -15.72 -1.32
N CYS A 376 -7.56 -16.03 -0.13
CA CYS A 376 -8.83 -15.48 0.37
C CYS A 376 -8.63 -14.13 1.10
N LEU A 377 -7.47 -13.96 1.72
CA LEU A 377 -7.15 -12.84 2.61
C LEU A 377 -5.84 -12.17 2.17
N PRO A 378 -5.83 -11.40 1.06
CA PRO A 378 -4.64 -10.65 0.65
C PRO A 378 -4.25 -9.64 1.74
N PHE A 379 -2.95 -9.43 1.94
CA PHE A 379 -2.46 -8.45 2.91
C PHE A 379 -1.34 -7.59 2.32
N ASN A 380 -1.09 -6.41 2.90
CA ASN A 380 -0.05 -5.51 2.42
C ASN A 380 1.32 -6.06 2.80
N ALA A 381 2.20 -6.23 1.82
CA ALA A 381 3.53 -6.79 1.97
C ALA A 381 4.67 -5.79 1.68
N ALA A 382 4.37 -4.52 1.36
CA ALA A 382 5.37 -3.55 0.92
C ALA A 382 6.56 -3.40 1.89
N CYS A 383 6.32 -3.53 3.19
CA CYS A 383 7.36 -3.59 4.23
C CYS A 383 7.14 -4.75 5.24
N GLY A 384 6.46 -5.81 4.81
CA GLY A 384 6.11 -6.97 5.63
C GLY A 384 4.65 -7.03 6.10
N PRO A 385 4.24 -8.12 6.78
CA PRO A 385 2.85 -8.40 7.19
C PRO A 385 2.43 -7.53 8.39
N LYS A 386 2.25 -6.23 8.15
CA LYS A 386 1.88 -5.24 9.19
C LYS A 386 0.38 -5.25 9.56
N GLY A 387 -0.37 -6.32 9.33
CA GLY A 387 -1.78 -6.38 9.72
C GLY A 387 -2.77 -5.54 8.89
N GLU A 388 -2.35 -4.97 7.76
CA GLU A 388 -3.27 -4.44 6.75
C GLU A 388 -3.76 -5.60 5.86
N VAL A 389 -4.97 -6.08 6.12
CA VAL A 389 -5.54 -7.27 5.46
C VAL A 389 -6.76 -6.89 4.66
N GLY A 390 -7.06 -7.63 3.61
CA GLY A 390 -8.23 -7.48 2.79
C GLY A 390 -9.00 -8.79 2.72
N VAL A 391 -10.30 -8.71 2.45
CA VAL A 391 -11.10 -9.86 2.03
C VAL A 391 -11.20 -9.86 0.51
N ASN A 392 -10.84 -10.97 -0.12
CA ASN A 392 -11.12 -11.20 -1.54
C ASN A 392 -12.64 -11.40 -1.71
N PRO A 393 -13.37 -10.44 -2.30
CA PRO A 393 -14.81 -10.51 -2.42
C PRO A 393 -15.30 -11.54 -3.45
N ALA A 394 -14.38 -12.11 -4.24
CA ALA A 394 -14.68 -13.11 -5.26
C ALA A 394 -14.21 -14.52 -4.85
N ALA A 395 -13.79 -14.73 -3.60
CA ALA A 395 -13.27 -16.02 -3.15
C ALA A 395 -14.36 -17.09 -3.22
N PRO A 396 -14.23 -18.12 -4.09
CA PRO A 396 -15.34 -19.01 -4.44
C PRO A 396 -15.76 -19.96 -3.32
N ASP A 397 -14.79 -20.41 -2.51
CA ASP A 397 -15.01 -21.42 -1.47
C ASP A 397 -15.11 -20.81 -0.06
N ALA A 398 -14.98 -19.49 0.05
CA ALA A 398 -14.96 -18.80 1.33
C ALA A 398 -16.39 -18.58 1.85
N ARG A 399 -16.58 -18.80 3.15
CA ARG A 399 -17.82 -18.42 3.84
C ARG A 399 -17.58 -17.16 4.64
N PHE A 400 -18.58 -16.29 4.63
CA PHE A 400 -18.51 -14.99 5.27
C PHE A 400 -19.61 -14.86 6.31
N THR A 401 -19.27 -14.25 7.42
CA THR A 401 -20.28 -13.80 8.38
C THR A 401 -19.87 -12.43 8.90
N VAL A 402 -20.82 -11.51 8.95
CA VAL A 402 -20.57 -10.11 9.29
C VAL A 402 -21.45 -9.73 10.47
N TRP A 403 -20.85 -9.09 11.46
CA TRP A 403 -21.56 -8.52 12.60
C TRP A 403 -21.24 -7.04 12.75
N THR A 404 -22.19 -6.27 13.26
CA THR A 404 -21.86 -5.03 13.97
C THR A 404 -21.15 -5.38 15.28
N ALA A 405 -20.31 -4.48 15.78
CA ALA A 405 -19.63 -4.70 17.06
C ALA A 405 -19.58 -3.43 17.91
N ASP A 406 -19.77 -3.62 19.21
CA ASP A 406 -19.57 -2.60 20.23
C ASP A 406 -18.16 -2.67 20.79
N LEU A 407 -17.64 -1.51 21.17
CA LEU A 407 -16.33 -1.36 21.79
C LEU A 407 -16.51 -1.20 23.30
N ASP A 408 -15.87 -2.05 24.10
CA ASP A 408 -15.86 -1.90 25.56
C ASP A 408 -14.80 -0.89 26.03
N GLU A 409 -14.83 -0.55 27.33
CA GLU A 409 -13.90 0.39 27.96
C GLU A 409 -12.43 -0.05 27.90
N ARG A 410 -12.17 -1.35 27.65
CA ARG A 410 -10.82 -1.92 27.50
C ARG A 410 -10.35 -1.93 26.04
N GLY A 411 -11.18 -1.45 25.12
CA GLY A 411 -10.89 -1.46 23.68
C GLY A 411 -11.11 -2.82 23.01
N LEU A 412 -11.87 -3.72 23.62
CA LEU A 412 -12.25 -5.01 23.03
C LEU A 412 -13.57 -4.89 22.27
N LEU A 413 -13.68 -5.62 21.17
CA LEU A 413 -14.87 -5.66 20.34
C LEU A 413 -15.76 -6.84 20.73
N HIS A 414 -17.07 -6.58 20.81
CA HIS A 414 -18.10 -7.57 21.09
C HIS A 414 -19.08 -7.58 19.93
N PRO A 415 -19.18 -8.68 19.14
CA PRO A 415 -20.20 -8.81 18.11
C PRO A 415 -21.62 -8.66 18.70
N VAL A 416 -22.48 -7.88 18.04
CA VAL A 416 -23.83 -7.55 18.53
C VAL A 416 -24.91 -8.09 17.61
N GLU A 417 -24.98 -7.59 16.38
CA GLU A 417 -26.03 -7.95 15.40
C GLU A 417 -25.36 -8.57 14.18
N GLN A 418 -25.75 -9.81 13.84
CA GLN A 418 -25.35 -10.41 12.58
C GLN A 418 -26.12 -9.77 11.42
N LEU A 419 -25.38 -9.34 10.40
CA LEU A 419 -25.92 -8.73 9.19
C LEU A 419 -26.07 -9.79 8.10
N ASP A 420 -27.19 -9.78 7.38
CA ASP A 420 -27.39 -10.59 6.17
C ASP A 420 -26.72 -9.91 4.97
N VAL A 421 -25.38 -9.97 4.96
CA VAL A 421 -24.55 -9.28 3.95
C VAL A 421 -23.38 -10.17 3.52
N VAL A 422 -23.01 -10.04 2.25
CA VAL A 422 -21.87 -10.76 1.67
C VAL A 422 -20.91 -9.80 0.97
N PRO A 423 -19.59 -10.06 1.01
CA PRO A 423 -18.66 -9.38 0.11
C PRO A 423 -19.06 -9.59 -1.34
N ALA A 424 -19.14 -8.52 -2.13
CA ALA A 424 -19.49 -8.60 -3.54
C ALA A 424 -18.30 -8.17 -4.41
N PRO A 425 -18.01 -8.86 -5.53
CA PRO A 425 -16.90 -8.57 -6.43
C PRO A 425 -17.20 -7.31 -7.29
N ARG A 426 -17.35 -6.19 -6.61
CA ARG A 426 -17.61 -4.87 -7.18
C ARG A 426 -16.94 -3.82 -6.30
N LEU A 427 -16.32 -2.85 -6.96
CA LEU A 427 -15.79 -1.69 -6.27
C LEU A 427 -16.92 -0.75 -5.83
N VAL A 428 -16.72 -0.10 -4.69
CA VAL A 428 -17.54 1.03 -4.26
C VAL A 428 -17.63 2.08 -5.37
N PRO A 429 -18.79 2.76 -5.53
CA PRO A 429 -18.91 3.90 -6.43
C PRO A 429 -17.84 4.96 -6.15
N TRP A 430 -17.41 5.67 -7.19
CA TRP A 430 -16.40 6.74 -7.06
C TRP A 430 -16.74 7.76 -5.95
N LEU A 431 -18.01 8.18 -5.84
CA LEU A 431 -18.51 9.16 -4.85
C LEU A 431 -18.33 8.75 -3.39
N VAL A 432 -18.09 7.46 -3.13
CA VAL A 432 -17.84 6.94 -1.79
C VAL A 432 -16.43 6.36 -1.65
N ALA A 433 -15.62 6.41 -2.71
CA ALA A 433 -14.22 6.01 -2.67
C ALA A 433 -13.45 7.03 -1.81
N PRO A 434 -12.74 6.59 -0.76
CA PRO A 434 -12.07 7.47 0.21
C PRO A 434 -10.85 8.21 -0.36
N LEU A 435 -10.66 8.23 -1.68
CA LEU A 435 -9.45 8.68 -2.36
C LEU A 435 -9.43 10.17 -2.70
N ARG A 436 -10.42 10.98 -2.30
CA ARG A 436 -10.40 12.44 -2.49
C ARG A 436 -11.08 13.24 -1.39
N ASP A 437 -10.58 14.46 -1.25
CA ASP A 437 -11.17 15.49 -0.42
C ASP A 437 -12.56 15.87 -0.95
N ARG A 438 -13.57 15.78 -0.07
CA ARG A 438 -14.95 16.17 -0.36
C ARG A 438 -15.07 17.66 -0.71
N THR A 439 -14.12 18.51 -0.29
CA THR A 439 -14.13 19.94 -0.65
C THR A 439 -13.84 20.20 -2.14
N GLU A 440 -13.16 19.29 -2.86
CA GLU A 440 -13.08 19.36 -4.33
C GLU A 440 -14.37 18.85 -5.00
N GLU A 441 -15.08 17.94 -4.34
CA GLU A 441 -16.37 17.38 -4.77
C GLU A 441 -17.50 18.43 -4.71
N GLU A 442 -17.53 19.25 -3.65
CA GLU A 442 -18.44 20.41 -3.54
C GLU A 442 -18.16 21.48 -4.60
N ARG A 443 -16.90 21.64 -5.04
CA ARG A 443 -16.56 22.52 -6.17
C ARG A 443 -17.01 21.94 -7.51
N TRP A 444 -17.13 20.62 -7.61
CA TRP A 444 -17.52 19.92 -8.82
C TRP A 444 -19.05 19.88 -8.98
N ILE A 445 -19.79 19.58 -7.90
CA ILE A 445 -21.26 19.56 -7.87
C ILE A 445 -21.86 20.96 -8.05
N ASN A 446 -21.16 22.03 -7.63
CA ASN A 446 -21.63 23.41 -7.78
C ASN A 446 -21.22 24.11 -9.09
N ARG A 447 -20.60 23.41 -10.05
CA ARG A 447 -20.53 23.91 -11.43
C ARG A 447 -21.83 23.59 -12.13
N ALA A 448 -22.79 24.51 -12.03
CA ALA A 448 -23.96 24.50 -12.90
C ALA A 448 -23.49 24.41 -14.37
N PRO A 449 -24.21 23.67 -15.24
CA PRO A 449 -23.90 23.68 -16.66
C PRO A 449 -24.03 25.11 -17.17
N VAL A 450 -22.95 25.65 -17.73
CA VAL A 450 -23.02 26.87 -18.52
C VAL A 450 -24.00 26.59 -19.66
N PRO A 451 -25.11 27.33 -19.80
CA PRO A 451 -26.02 27.14 -20.92
C PRO A 451 -25.27 27.41 -22.23
N ALA A 452 -25.60 26.59 -23.23
CA ALA A 452 -24.95 26.50 -24.54
C ALA A 452 -24.76 27.84 -25.28
#